data_AF-A0A413IAR9-F1
#
_entry.id   AF-A0A413IAR9-F1
#
_cell.length_a   1.000
_cell.length_b   1.000
_cell.length_c   1.000
_cell.angle_alpha   90.00
_cell.angle_beta   90.00
_cell.angle_gamma   90.00
#
_symmetry.space_group_name_H-M   'P 1'
#
loop_
_entity.id
_entity.type
_entity.pdbx_description
1 polymer ?
#
loop_
_entity_poly.entity_id
_entity_poly.type
_entity_poly.pdbx_seq_one_letter_code
_entity_poly.pdbx_strand_id
1 'polypeptide(L)'
;MTVAEAQTLCLKQGTPFYSYRLPGERESVFGAQLDGEVAPFRQVGEQGKGFILVPFAESEEVPAWFIRGDITFREVTTDIEIRTGLSGTMGLTDIKPGQEPDISWEEYESQVAAMVAALKQGQVRKMVLSRTITLQERAYEKAAVWYTALADRYPEAFVFLVFVPGKTCWLGATPEIFLRQSAAGTETMALAGTRRVGTSGAWGQKEIEEQAIVTEYMAELLETVCGEKWRRQGPFSKQAGRVEHLCTVFRHVGKLTPGLTDRVRRALHPTPAVGGVPAGSALPMIRRIEGRNRRYYAGYVGPVSGDGCWDWFVNLRCMELWPDRIRLHIGGGITALSDPRKEWEETELKSRTLLDIVQYSDK
;
A
#
# COMPACT_ATOMS: atom_id res chain seq x y z
N MET A 1 -9.34 -1.19 27.06
CA MET A 1 -8.33 -1.74 26.15
C MET A 1 -8.26 -0.81 24.95
N THR A 2 -7.14 -0.10 24.78
CA THR A 2 -6.90 0.78 23.64
C THR A 2 -6.55 -0.03 22.39
N VAL A 3 -6.61 0.59 21.22
CA VAL A 3 -6.08 0.00 19.97
C VAL A 3 -4.61 -0.43 20.15
N ALA A 4 -3.76 0.42 20.74
CA ALA A 4 -2.34 0.12 20.95
C ALA A 4 -2.10 -1.07 21.90
N GLU A 5 -2.91 -1.18 22.97
CA GLU A 5 -2.86 -2.34 23.87
C GLU A 5 -3.27 -3.63 23.15
N ALA A 6 -4.32 -3.58 22.32
CA ALA A 6 -4.79 -4.73 21.55
C ALA A 6 -3.76 -5.16 20.49
N GLN A 7 -3.16 -4.22 19.75
CA GLN A 7 -2.07 -4.49 18.79
C GLN A 7 -0.90 -5.22 19.47
N THR A 8 -0.46 -4.70 20.61
CA THR A 8 0.66 -5.27 21.38
C THR A 8 0.33 -6.68 21.86
N LEU A 9 -0.89 -6.91 22.33
CA LEU A 9 -1.36 -8.21 22.79
C LEU A 9 -1.39 -9.22 21.64
N CYS A 10 -1.99 -8.87 20.50
CA CYS A 10 -2.09 -9.76 19.34
C CYS A 10 -0.73 -10.12 18.75
N LEU A 11 0.20 -9.16 18.65
CA LEU A 11 1.58 -9.43 18.22
C LEU A 11 2.31 -10.37 19.18
N LYS A 12 2.03 -10.32 20.49
CA LYS A 12 2.63 -11.22 21.49
C LYS A 12 1.99 -12.61 21.52
N GLN A 13 0.74 -12.74 21.10
CA GLN A 13 -0.02 -13.99 21.22
C GLN A 13 -0.18 -14.74 19.91
N GLY A 14 0.17 -14.11 18.78
CA GLY A 14 -0.02 -14.70 17.46
C GLY A 14 -1.48 -14.63 17.01
N THR A 15 -2.24 -13.60 17.41
CA THR A 15 -3.64 -13.43 17.00
C THR A 15 -3.69 -12.60 15.70
N PRO A 16 -4.31 -13.09 14.60
CA PRO A 16 -4.44 -12.30 13.39
C PRO A 16 -5.28 -11.04 13.62
N PHE A 17 -4.76 -9.90 13.18
CA PHE A 17 -5.45 -8.63 13.40
C PHE A 17 -5.16 -7.60 12.31
N TYR A 18 -5.97 -6.57 12.30
CA TYR A 18 -5.75 -5.34 11.58
C TYR A 18 -6.09 -4.14 12.46
N SER A 19 -5.41 -3.03 12.21
CA SER A 19 -5.77 -1.71 12.69
C SER A 19 -5.63 -0.72 11.56
N TYR A 20 -6.51 0.26 11.51
CA TYR A 20 -6.39 1.32 10.52
C TYR A 20 -7.04 2.61 10.97
N ARG A 21 -6.61 3.71 10.35
CA ARG A 21 -7.28 5.00 10.41
C ARG A 21 -7.43 5.54 8.99
N LEU A 22 -8.67 5.87 8.62
CA LEU A 22 -8.96 6.45 7.30
C LEU A 22 -8.40 7.89 7.21
N PRO A 23 -8.08 8.38 6.00
CA PRO A 23 -7.70 9.76 5.79
C PRO A 23 -8.70 10.76 6.39
N GLY A 24 -8.21 11.72 7.17
CA GLY A 24 -9.02 12.78 7.78
C GLY A 24 -9.80 12.37 9.03
N GLU A 25 -9.86 11.07 9.35
CA GLU A 25 -10.50 10.58 10.56
C GLU A 25 -9.59 10.76 11.78
N ARG A 26 -10.20 10.91 12.95
CA ARG A 26 -9.48 10.99 14.23
C ARG A 26 -9.30 9.61 14.88
N GLU A 27 -10.26 8.73 14.66
CA GLU A 27 -10.35 7.43 15.33
C GLU A 27 -9.76 6.31 14.48
N SER A 28 -8.86 5.54 15.10
CA SER A 28 -8.40 4.23 14.67
C SER A 28 -9.45 3.16 14.95
N VAL A 29 -9.59 2.26 13.99
CA VAL A 29 -10.37 1.04 14.08
C VAL A 29 -9.42 -0.12 14.33
N PHE A 30 -9.78 -1.02 15.25
CA PHE A 30 -9.13 -2.30 15.44
C PHE A 30 -10.10 -3.43 15.07
N GLY A 31 -9.58 -4.51 14.50
CA GLY A 31 -10.29 -5.78 14.37
C GLY A 31 -9.36 -6.99 14.42
N ALA A 32 -9.88 -8.13 14.88
CA ALA A 32 -9.13 -9.37 14.96
C ALA A 32 -10.00 -10.58 14.62
N GLN A 33 -9.33 -11.64 14.15
CA GLN A 33 -9.91 -12.95 13.92
C GLN A 33 -9.54 -13.85 15.10
N LEU A 34 -10.55 -14.44 15.75
CA LEU A 34 -10.36 -15.17 17.02
C LEU A 34 -10.14 -16.68 16.84
N ASP A 35 -10.52 -17.21 15.68
CA ASP A 35 -10.41 -18.64 15.38
C ASP A 35 -10.13 -18.93 13.90
N GLY A 36 -9.80 -20.19 13.63
CA GLY A 36 -9.52 -20.70 12.29
C GLY A 36 -8.30 -20.08 11.62
N GLU A 37 -7.93 -20.61 10.46
CA GLU A 37 -6.88 -20.02 9.64
C GLU A 37 -7.40 -18.75 8.93
N VAL A 38 -6.50 -17.80 8.67
CA VAL A 38 -6.81 -16.64 7.83
C VAL A 38 -6.98 -17.13 6.40
N ALA A 39 -8.15 -16.91 5.80
CA ALA A 39 -8.44 -17.41 4.47
C ALA A 39 -7.87 -16.50 3.37
N PRO A 40 -7.53 -17.05 2.19
CA PRO A 40 -7.16 -16.24 1.05
C PRO A 40 -8.32 -15.36 0.55
N PHE A 41 -8.04 -14.12 0.19
CA PHE A 41 -9.00 -13.23 -0.46
C PHE A 41 -9.09 -13.53 -1.96
N ARG A 42 -10.19 -14.13 -2.43
CA ARG A 42 -10.34 -14.58 -3.82
C ARG A 42 -11.17 -13.66 -4.70
N GLN A 43 -12.34 -13.23 -4.22
CA GLN A 43 -13.31 -12.46 -5.00
C GLN A 43 -14.17 -11.57 -4.12
N VAL A 44 -14.61 -10.41 -4.62
CA VAL A 44 -15.48 -9.50 -3.88
C VAL A 44 -16.88 -10.07 -3.72
N GLY A 45 -17.48 -9.88 -2.54
CA GLY A 45 -18.91 -10.10 -2.28
C GLY A 45 -19.25 -11.37 -1.52
N GLU A 46 -18.27 -12.25 -1.29
CA GLU A 46 -18.42 -13.41 -0.40
C GLU A 46 -17.94 -13.12 1.03
N GLN A 47 -17.26 -12.00 1.23
CA GLN A 47 -16.70 -11.61 2.52
C GLN A 47 -17.75 -10.91 3.39
N GLY A 48 -17.72 -11.23 4.68
CA GLY A 48 -18.28 -10.35 5.71
C GLY A 48 -17.42 -9.11 5.94
N LYS A 49 -17.57 -8.48 7.10
CA LYS A 49 -16.72 -7.38 7.54
C LYS A 49 -15.31 -7.89 7.84
N GLY A 50 -14.29 -7.14 7.44
CA GLY A 50 -12.90 -7.51 7.70
C GLY A 50 -11.90 -6.58 7.03
N PHE A 51 -10.74 -7.14 6.69
CA PHE A 51 -9.63 -6.39 6.13
C PHE A 51 -8.86 -7.25 5.12
N ILE A 52 -8.50 -6.66 3.98
CA ILE A 52 -7.73 -7.35 2.95
C ILE A 52 -6.30 -6.87 2.90
N LEU A 53 -5.39 -7.78 2.52
CA LEU A 53 -4.01 -7.48 2.18
C LEU A 53 -3.65 -8.26 0.92
N VAL A 54 -3.50 -7.57 -0.21
CA VAL A 54 -3.29 -8.16 -1.53
C VAL A 54 -1.88 -7.83 -2.03
N PRO A 55 -1.09 -8.81 -2.48
CA PRO A 55 0.29 -8.59 -2.87
C PRO A 55 0.43 -7.97 -4.26
N PHE A 56 1.63 -7.47 -4.59
CA PHE A 56 1.93 -6.97 -5.94
C PHE A 56 1.74 -8.05 -7.01
N ALA A 57 2.13 -9.28 -6.69
CA ALA A 57 1.93 -10.46 -7.50
C ALA A 57 1.56 -11.62 -6.57
N GLU A 58 0.38 -12.21 -6.78
CA GLU A 58 -0.06 -13.37 -6.02
C GLU A 58 0.78 -14.61 -6.39
N SER A 59 1.13 -15.38 -5.36
CA SER A 59 1.79 -16.69 -5.46
C SER A 59 1.37 -17.55 -4.26
N GLU A 60 1.70 -18.84 -4.25
CA GLU A 60 1.45 -19.70 -3.09
C GLU A 60 2.19 -19.21 -1.83
N GLU A 61 3.38 -18.65 -1.99
CA GLU A 61 4.21 -18.12 -0.90
C GLU A 61 3.72 -16.75 -0.40
N VAL A 62 3.11 -15.96 -1.28
CA VAL A 62 2.59 -14.62 -0.99
C VAL A 62 1.17 -14.52 -1.53
N PRO A 63 0.16 -15.06 -0.80
CA PRO A 63 -1.23 -14.98 -1.24
C PRO A 63 -1.88 -13.67 -0.81
N ALA A 64 -3.03 -13.35 -1.40
CA ALA A 64 -3.92 -12.32 -0.89
C ALA A 64 -4.65 -12.82 0.36
N TRP A 65 -4.73 -12.02 1.42
CA TRP A 65 -5.38 -12.40 2.69
C TRP A 65 -6.66 -11.63 2.93
N PHE A 66 -7.63 -12.28 3.58
CA PHE A 66 -8.79 -11.65 4.20
C PHE A 66 -8.84 -12.02 5.69
N ILE A 67 -8.68 -11.03 6.57
CA ILE A 67 -8.78 -11.18 8.02
C ILE A 67 -10.19 -10.77 8.43
N ARG A 68 -10.94 -11.70 9.03
CA ARG A 68 -12.29 -11.41 9.51
C ARG A 68 -12.26 -10.44 10.70
N GLY A 69 -13.25 -9.57 10.77
CA GLY A 69 -13.48 -8.74 11.96
C GLY A 69 -14.40 -9.44 12.95
N ASP A 70 -13.99 -10.61 13.49
CA ASP A 70 -14.79 -11.36 14.48
C ASP A 70 -15.07 -10.48 15.71
N ILE A 71 -14.09 -9.65 16.06
CA ILE A 71 -14.26 -8.52 16.98
C ILE A 71 -13.77 -7.25 16.31
N THR A 72 -14.44 -6.12 16.60
CA THR A 72 -14.00 -4.80 16.14
C THR A 72 -14.36 -3.72 17.16
N PHE A 73 -13.51 -2.70 17.32
CA PHE A 73 -13.82 -1.51 18.10
C PHE A 73 -13.08 -0.27 17.56
N ARG A 74 -13.48 0.92 18.02
CA ARG A 74 -12.86 2.21 17.67
C ARG A 74 -12.18 2.80 18.90
N GLU A 75 -10.92 3.23 18.76
CA GLU A 75 -10.07 3.85 19.79
C GLU A 75 -9.84 3.04 21.07
N VAL A 76 -10.90 2.79 21.84
CA VAL A 76 -10.89 2.11 23.12
C VAL A 76 -12.17 1.31 23.31
N THR A 77 -12.04 0.13 23.92
CA THR A 77 -13.18 -0.66 24.37
C THR A 77 -13.12 -0.97 25.86
N THR A 78 -14.27 -0.93 26.51
CA THR A 78 -14.50 -1.43 27.88
C THR A 78 -15.22 -2.77 27.89
N ASP A 79 -15.61 -3.29 26.72
CA ASP A 79 -16.34 -4.53 26.56
C ASP A 79 -15.52 -5.73 27.06
N ILE A 80 -16.07 -6.48 28.01
CA ILE A 80 -15.39 -7.59 28.64
C ILE A 80 -15.25 -8.79 27.71
N GLU A 81 -16.19 -8.99 26.78
CA GLU A 81 -16.17 -10.10 25.82
C GLU A 81 -15.04 -9.90 24.81
N ILE A 82 -14.89 -8.68 24.28
CA ILE A 82 -13.76 -8.35 23.38
C ILE A 82 -12.42 -8.58 24.07
N ARG A 83 -12.28 -8.12 25.32
CA ARG A 83 -11.03 -8.26 26.08
C ARG A 83 -10.72 -9.72 26.39
N THR A 84 -11.73 -10.51 26.73
CA THR A 84 -11.59 -11.94 27.03
C THR A 84 -11.26 -12.73 25.77
N GLY A 85 -11.94 -12.45 24.66
CA GLY A 85 -11.67 -13.08 23.36
C GLY A 85 -10.25 -12.84 22.86
N LEU A 86 -9.72 -11.64 23.07
CA LEU A 86 -8.32 -11.31 22.73
C LEU A 86 -7.28 -11.94 23.64
N SER A 87 -7.65 -12.46 24.82
CA SER A 87 -6.67 -12.98 25.78
C SER A 87 -6.20 -14.40 25.46
N GLY A 88 -6.85 -15.10 24.52
CA GLY A 88 -6.48 -16.44 24.07
C GLY A 88 -5.14 -16.45 23.31
N THR A 89 -4.28 -17.42 23.62
CA THR A 89 -3.01 -17.59 22.90
C THR A 89 -3.23 -18.48 21.67
N MET A 90 -3.02 -17.96 20.47
CA MET A 90 -3.10 -18.74 19.22
C MET A 90 -1.76 -19.37 18.83
N GLY A 91 -0.67 -18.94 19.47
CA GLY A 91 0.68 -19.41 19.21
C GLY A 91 1.41 -18.52 18.21
N LEU A 92 2.57 -18.01 18.60
CA LEU A 92 3.45 -17.29 17.69
C LEU A 92 4.25 -18.29 16.87
N THR A 93 4.05 -18.24 15.55
CA THR A 93 4.97 -18.88 14.60
C THR A 93 5.87 -17.80 14.04
N ASP A 94 7.18 -17.92 14.24
CA ASP A 94 8.14 -16.95 13.72
C ASP A 94 8.09 -16.94 12.20
N ILE A 95 7.90 -15.74 11.64
CA ILE A 95 8.06 -15.51 10.21
C ILE A 95 9.55 -15.40 9.95
N LYS A 96 10.09 -16.23 9.06
CA LYS A 96 11.47 -16.08 8.62
C LYS A 96 11.59 -14.83 7.75
N PRO A 97 12.52 -13.90 8.03
CA PRO A 97 12.80 -12.79 7.15
C PRO A 97 13.24 -13.26 5.77
N GLY A 98 12.81 -12.55 4.72
CA GLY A 98 13.38 -12.72 3.39
C GLY A 98 14.88 -12.43 3.44
N GLN A 99 15.69 -13.30 2.85
CA GLN A 99 17.16 -13.18 2.91
C GLN A 99 17.71 -12.22 1.85
N GLU A 100 16.87 -11.61 1.01
CA GLU A 100 17.33 -10.72 -0.03
C GLU A 100 18.00 -9.46 0.57
N PRO A 101 19.25 -9.15 0.17
CA PRO A 101 19.90 -7.93 0.64
C PRO A 101 19.27 -6.69 0.01
N ASP A 102 19.41 -5.57 0.71
CA ASP A 102 19.20 -4.26 0.10
C ASP A 102 20.22 -4.07 -1.03
N ILE A 103 19.80 -3.39 -2.11
CA ILE A 103 20.68 -3.13 -3.25
C ILE A 103 21.68 -2.03 -2.96
N SER A 104 22.85 -2.15 -3.58
CA SER A 104 23.81 -1.06 -3.64
C SER A 104 23.37 0.03 -4.62
N TRP A 105 24.06 1.17 -4.56
CA TRP A 105 23.90 2.23 -5.55
C TRP A 105 24.17 1.72 -6.98
N GLU A 106 25.23 0.92 -7.17
CA GLU A 106 25.65 0.41 -8.48
C GLU A 106 24.61 -0.54 -9.08
N GLU A 107 24.00 -1.39 -8.26
CA GLU A 107 22.93 -2.27 -8.70
C GLU A 107 21.68 -1.45 -9.08
N TYR A 108 21.30 -0.46 -8.27
CA TYR A 108 20.18 0.43 -8.60
C TYR A 108 20.43 1.21 -9.90
N GLU A 109 21.62 1.78 -10.06
CA GLU A 109 22.01 2.53 -11.26
C GLU A 109 21.91 1.65 -12.51
N SER A 110 22.42 0.41 -12.44
CA SER A 110 22.28 -0.57 -13.52
C SER A 110 20.82 -0.92 -13.82
N GLN A 111 19.98 -1.10 -12.80
CA GLN A 111 18.55 -1.38 -12.96
C GLN A 111 17.80 -0.20 -13.62
N VAL A 112 18.09 1.04 -13.22
CA VAL A 112 17.52 2.24 -13.87
C VAL A 112 17.98 2.31 -15.32
N ALA A 113 19.28 2.10 -15.60
CA ALA A 113 19.81 2.12 -16.95
C ALA A 113 19.13 1.08 -17.87
N ALA A 114 18.92 -0.15 -17.37
CA ALA A 114 18.20 -1.19 -18.08
C ALA A 114 16.73 -0.80 -18.37
N MET A 115 16.04 -0.19 -17.39
CA MET A 115 14.68 0.30 -17.57
C MET A 115 14.61 1.42 -18.61
N VAL A 116 15.51 2.41 -18.53
CA VAL A 116 15.59 3.54 -19.47
C VAL A 116 15.88 3.05 -20.89
N ALA A 117 16.74 2.05 -21.06
CA ALA A 117 17.01 1.46 -22.37
C ALA A 117 15.74 0.86 -23.01
N ALA A 118 14.94 0.13 -22.23
CA ALA A 118 13.68 -0.44 -22.71
C ALA A 118 12.62 0.63 -23.04
N LEU A 119 12.54 1.69 -22.23
CA LEU A 119 11.67 2.85 -22.45
C LEU A 119 12.03 3.57 -23.76
N LYS A 120 13.33 3.77 -24.03
CA LYS A 120 13.81 4.40 -25.27
C LYS A 120 13.54 3.55 -26.53
N GLN A 121 13.44 2.24 -26.38
CA GLN A 121 13.06 1.32 -27.46
C GLN A 121 11.54 1.27 -27.68
N GLY A 122 10.74 1.97 -26.88
CA GLY A 122 9.28 2.02 -27.02
C GLY A 122 8.56 0.74 -26.58
N GLN A 123 9.23 -0.18 -25.89
CA GLN A 123 8.62 -1.44 -25.40
C GLN A 123 7.57 -1.17 -24.30
N VAL A 124 7.78 -0.08 -23.56
CA VAL A 124 6.96 0.43 -22.46
C VAL A 124 7.05 1.95 -22.44
N ARG A 125 6.05 2.62 -21.87
CA ARG A 125 5.98 4.08 -21.67
C ARG A 125 6.40 4.50 -20.27
N LYS A 126 6.21 3.64 -19.27
CA LYS A 126 6.55 3.89 -17.86
C LYS A 126 6.83 2.57 -17.15
N MET A 127 7.78 2.57 -16.22
CA MET A 127 7.98 1.51 -15.24
C MET A 127 8.18 2.12 -13.86
N VAL A 128 8.17 1.29 -12.83
CA VAL A 128 8.54 1.68 -11.47
C VAL A 128 9.63 0.75 -11.01
N LEU A 129 10.72 1.33 -10.52
CA LEU A 129 11.78 0.59 -9.85
C LEU A 129 11.61 0.73 -8.34
N SER A 130 11.70 -0.37 -7.63
CA SER A 130 11.65 -0.42 -6.18
C SER A 130 12.94 -0.96 -5.58
N ARG A 131 13.20 -0.54 -4.35
CA ARG A 131 14.30 -1.00 -3.50
C ARG A 131 13.87 -1.06 -2.05
N THR A 132 14.73 -1.60 -1.21
CA THR A 132 14.48 -1.79 0.21
C THR A 132 15.55 -1.11 1.06
N ILE A 133 15.17 -0.81 2.31
CA ILE A 133 16.09 -0.40 3.37
C ILE A 133 15.74 -1.26 4.59
N THR A 134 16.69 -2.05 5.07
CA THR A 134 16.51 -2.99 6.18
C THR A 134 17.22 -2.45 7.43
N LEU A 135 16.51 -2.40 8.56
CA LEU A 135 17.03 -1.93 9.85
C LEU A 135 16.82 -3.02 10.92
N GLN A 136 17.80 -3.21 11.79
CA GLN A 136 17.69 -4.10 12.95
C GLN A 136 16.86 -3.40 14.04
N GLU A 137 15.72 -3.98 14.40
CA GLU A 137 14.74 -3.34 15.26
C GLU A 137 13.91 -4.37 16.02
N ARG A 138 13.49 -4.07 17.26
CA ARG A 138 12.51 -4.89 17.99
C ARG A 138 11.09 -4.59 17.49
N ALA A 139 10.82 -4.92 16.24
CA ALA A 139 9.69 -4.33 15.50
C ALA A 139 8.33 -4.61 16.16
N TYR A 140 8.11 -5.83 16.66
CA TYR A 140 6.83 -6.20 17.27
C TYR A 140 6.57 -5.47 18.59
N GLU A 141 7.62 -5.07 19.30
CA GLU A 141 7.49 -4.30 20.54
C GLU A 141 7.20 -2.82 20.27
N LYS A 142 7.64 -2.31 19.13
CA LYS A 142 7.52 -0.90 18.74
C LYS A 142 6.35 -0.63 17.78
N ALA A 143 5.77 -1.66 17.15
CA ALA A 143 4.78 -1.53 16.10
C ALA A 143 3.58 -0.65 16.49
N ALA A 144 3.05 -0.80 17.71
CA ALA A 144 1.93 0.00 18.19
C ALA A 144 2.30 1.48 18.34
N VAL A 145 3.51 1.77 18.85
CA VAL A 145 4.04 3.14 18.98
C VAL A 145 4.23 3.78 17.61
N TRP A 146 4.81 3.05 16.66
CA TRP A 146 4.99 3.52 15.28
C TRP A 146 3.65 3.77 14.57
N TYR A 147 2.67 2.89 14.78
CA TYR A 147 1.31 3.07 14.25
C TYR A 147 0.70 4.38 14.75
N THR A 148 0.70 4.63 16.07
CA THR A 148 0.18 5.87 16.65
C THR A 148 0.92 7.09 16.12
N ALA A 149 2.25 7.05 16.09
CA ALA A 149 3.05 8.16 15.58
C ALA A 149 2.78 8.46 14.09
N LEU A 150 2.57 7.43 13.26
CA LEU A 150 2.16 7.61 11.86
C LEU A 150 0.78 8.25 11.75
N ALA A 151 -0.19 7.78 12.54
CA ALA A 151 -1.53 8.34 12.57
C ALA A 151 -1.49 9.84 12.94
N ASP A 152 -0.77 10.20 14.01
CA ASP A 152 -0.66 11.58 14.47
C ASP A 152 0.06 12.48 13.44
N ARG A 153 1.14 11.97 12.83
CA ARG A 153 1.99 12.79 11.95
C ARG A 153 1.38 13.00 10.56
N TYR A 154 0.56 12.06 10.08
CA TYR A 154 0.04 12.06 8.72
C TYR A 154 -1.50 11.96 8.69
N PRO A 155 -2.26 12.97 9.16
CA PRO A 155 -3.72 12.92 9.28
C PRO A 155 -4.47 12.59 7.97
N GLU A 156 -3.92 13.03 6.84
CA GLU A 156 -4.51 12.82 5.51
C GLU A 156 -4.12 11.48 4.85
N ALA A 157 -3.32 10.64 5.54
CA ALA A 157 -2.93 9.32 5.05
C ALA A 157 -3.82 8.23 5.64
N PHE A 158 -4.03 7.18 4.86
CA PHE A 158 -4.51 5.91 5.37
C PHE A 158 -3.37 5.22 6.10
N VAL A 159 -3.53 5.08 7.41
CA VAL A 159 -2.54 4.42 8.27
C VAL A 159 -3.07 3.05 8.64
N PHE A 160 -2.24 2.02 8.55
CA PHE A 160 -2.65 0.66 8.88
C PHE A 160 -1.53 -0.14 9.54
N LEU A 161 -1.89 -1.08 10.40
CA LEU A 161 -1.05 -2.17 10.89
C LEU A 161 -1.81 -3.48 10.69
N VAL A 162 -1.23 -4.44 10.01
CA VAL A 162 -1.87 -5.74 9.72
C VAL A 162 -0.92 -6.88 10.02
N PHE A 163 -1.45 -7.95 10.61
CA PHE A 163 -0.67 -9.10 11.03
C PHE A 163 -1.41 -10.40 10.72
N VAL A 164 -0.73 -11.27 9.96
CA VAL A 164 -1.11 -12.67 9.76
C VAL A 164 0.02 -13.52 10.37
N PRO A 165 -0.21 -14.16 11.52
CA PRO A 165 0.80 -14.93 12.26
C PRO A 165 1.51 -15.96 11.39
N GLY A 166 2.84 -16.04 11.49
CA GLY A 166 3.63 -16.97 10.69
C GLY A 166 3.65 -16.70 9.17
N LYS A 167 2.97 -15.64 8.70
CA LYS A 167 2.92 -15.28 7.27
C LYS A 167 3.49 -13.89 7.00
N THR A 168 2.93 -12.84 7.61
CA THR A 168 3.27 -11.46 7.25
C THR A 168 2.86 -10.42 8.32
N CYS A 169 3.61 -9.33 8.46
CA CYS A 169 3.23 -8.17 9.27
C CYS A 169 3.62 -6.88 8.53
N TRP A 170 2.67 -5.96 8.34
CA TRP A 170 2.90 -4.71 7.57
C TRP A 170 2.34 -3.51 8.29
N LEU A 171 3.11 -2.43 8.27
CA LEU A 171 2.73 -1.10 8.76
C LEU A 171 2.97 -0.08 7.64
N GLY A 172 2.02 0.82 7.41
CA GLY A 172 2.20 1.86 6.40
C GLY A 172 1.29 3.07 6.59
N ALA A 173 1.62 4.14 5.85
CA ALA A 173 0.86 5.39 5.78
C ALA A 173 0.78 5.87 4.32
N THR A 174 -0.26 5.45 3.61
CA THR A 174 -0.39 5.66 2.16
C THR A 174 -1.40 6.77 1.83
N PRO A 175 -1.10 7.64 0.85
CA PRO A 175 -2.02 8.69 0.37
C PRO A 175 -2.91 8.22 -0.79
N GLU A 176 -2.66 7.04 -1.36
CA GLU A 176 -3.16 6.63 -2.68
C GLU A 176 -4.32 5.64 -2.54
N ILE A 177 -5.51 6.07 -2.96
CA ILE A 177 -6.69 5.21 -3.02
C ILE A 177 -6.51 4.29 -4.23
N PHE A 178 -6.55 2.99 -3.97
CA PHE A 178 -6.60 1.98 -5.01
C PHE A 178 -8.01 1.92 -5.59
N LEU A 179 -8.99 1.62 -4.74
CA LEU A 179 -10.41 1.59 -5.10
C LEU A 179 -11.23 1.78 -3.84
N ARG A 180 -12.15 2.73 -3.85
CA ARG A 180 -13.08 2.98 -2.75
C ARG A 180 -14.51 2.93 -3.27
N GLN A 181 -15.39 2.29 -2.51
CA GLN A 181 -16.82 2.29 -2.77
C GLN A 181 -17.59 2.68 -1.51
N SER A 182 -18.47 3.66 -1.65
CA SER A 182 -19.38 4.12 -0.60
C SER A 182 -20.81 4.24 -1.14
N ALA A 183 -21.74 4.72 -0.32
CA ALA A 183 -23.09 5.05 -0.78
C ALA A 183 -23.11 6.13 -1.87
N ALA A 184 -22.10 7.02 -1.91
CA ALA A 184 -22.01 8.11 -2.88
C ALA A 184 -21.50 7.66 -4.26
N GLY A 185 -20.82 6.52 -4.33
CA GLY A 185 -20.27 6.00 -5.58
C GLY A 185 -18.94 5.29 -5.40
N THR A 186 -18.25 5.08 -6.53
CA THR A 186 -16.96 4.39 -6.58
C THR A 186 -15.89 5.33 -7.11
N GLU A 187 -14.70 5.29 -6.50
CA GLU A 187 -13.58 6.16 -6.87
C GLU A 187 -12.23 5.42 -6.88
N THR A 188 -11.35 5.88 -7.76
CA THR A 188 -9.91 5.56 -7.80
C THR A 188 -9.13 6.81 -8.20
N MET A 189 -7.80 6.79 -8.13
CA MET A 189 -6.97 7.92 -8.53
C MET A 189 -5.73 7.51 -9.32
N ALA A 190 -5.33 8.36 -10.27
CA ALA A 190 -3.99 8.39 -10.83
C ALA A 190 -3.14 9.36 -10.01
N LEU A 191 -2.13 8.86 -9.31
CA LEU A 191 -1.21 9.65 -8.49
C LEU A 191 0.23 9.44 -8.97
N ALA A 192 0.73 10.34 -9.81
CA ALA A 192 2.08 10.26 -10.38
C ALA A 192 2.68 11.66 -10.60
N GLY A 193 3.97 11.71 -10.94
CA GLY A 193 4.75 12.94 -10.89
C GLY A 193 5.03 13.32 -9.43
N THR A 194 6.29 13.59 -9.11
CA THR A 194 6.69 13.90 -7.74
C THR A 194 7.53 15.16 -7.71
N ARG A 195 7.26 16.04 -6.76
CA ARG A 195 8.17 17.13 -6.42
C ARG A 195 8.20 17.36 -4.91
N ARG A 196 9.19 18.10 -4.45
CA ARG A 196 9.30 18.46 -3.03
C ARG A 196 8.21 19.47 -2.64
N VAL A 197 7.63 19.33 -1.45
CA VAL A 197 6.69 20.32 -0.90
C VAL A 197 7.37 21.69 -0.85
N GLY A 198 6.63 22.74 -1.23
CA GLY A 198 7.12 24.12 -1.24
C GLY A 198 7.95 24.51 -2.46
N THR A 199 8.07 23.63 -3.47
CA THR A 199 8.70 23.99 -4.75
C THR A 199 7.86 25.08 -5.45
N SER A 200 8.45 26.25 -5.68
CA SER A 200 7.78 27.35 -6.37
C SER A 200 7.73 27.13 -7.89
N GLY A 201 6.64 27.56 -8.54
CA GLY A 201 6.52 27.53 -10.00
C GLY A 201 5.75 26.33 -10.55
N ALA A 202 5.76 26.23 -11.89
CA ALA A 202 5.06 25.18 -12.63
C ALA A 202 5.69 23.80 -12.41
N TRP A 203 4.92 22.75 -12.67
CA TRP A 203 5.41 21.37 -12.68
C TRP A 203 6.39 21.16 -13.84
N GLY A 204 7.38 20.28 -13.63
CA GLY A 204 8.33 19.91 -14.67
C GLY A 204 7.67 19.07 -15.76
N GLN A 205 8.23 19.13 -16.98
CA GLN A 205 7.71 18.39 -18.13
C GLN A 205 7.68 16.88 -17.88
N LYS A 206 8.73 16.32 -17.24
CA LYS A 206 8.79 14.90 -16.86
C LYS A 206 7.59 14.51 -15.99
N GLU A 207 7.31 15.27 -14.94
CA GLU A 207 6.23 14.95 -14.00
C GLU A 207 4.85 15.09 -14.65
N ILE A 208 4.67 16.07 -15.53
CA ILE A 208 3.43 16.25 -16.32
C ILE A 208 3.22 15.05 -17.27
N GLU A 209 4.25 14.66 -18.01
CA GLU A 209 4.20 13.51 -18.93
C GLU A 209 3.93 12.19 -18.18
N GLU A 210 4.60 11.98 -17.04
CA GLU A 210 4.37 10.81 -16.21
C GLU A 210 2.91 10.72 -15.75
N GLN A 211 2.35 11.84 -15.26
CA GLN A 211 0.95 11.89 -14.84
C GLN A 211 -0.02 11.66 -16.00
N ALA A 212 0.27 12.22 -17.18
CA ALA A 212 -0.56 12.04 -18.37
C ALA A 212 -0.62 10.55 -18.77
N ILE A 213 0.54 9.87 -18.85
CA ILE A 213 0.62 8.44 -19.19
C ILE A 213 -0.23 7.59 -18.25
N VAL A 214 -0.15 7.84 -16.93
CA VAL A 214 -0.93 7.11 -15.92
C VAL A 214 -2.42 7.42 -16.06
N THR A 215 -2.78 8.70 -16.19
CA THR A 215 -4.17 9.16 -16.30
C THR A 215 -4.87 8.57 -17.54
N GLU A 216 -4.22 8.64 -18.70
CA GLU A 216 -4.77 8.15 -19.97
C GLU A 216 -4.94 6.64 -19.97
N TYR A 217 -3.95 5.90 -19.47
CA TYR A 217 -4.03 4.45 -19.42
C TYR A 217 -5.10 3.95 -18.44
N MET A 218 -5.23 4.57 -17.25
CA MET A 218 -6.31 4.23 -16.31
C MET A 218 -7.69 4.53 -16.90
N ALA A 219 -7.81 5.64 -17.63
CA ALA A 219 -9.02 6.03 -18.32
C ALA A 219 -9.50 5.01 -19.35
N GLU A 220 -8.61 4.59 -20.25
CA GLU A 220 -8.89 3.57 -21.27
C GLU A 220 -9.28 2.24 -20.61
N LEU A 221 -8.57 1.87 -19.54
CA LEU A 221 -8.81 0.63 -18.81
C LEU A 221 -10.18 0.62 -18.12
N LEU A 222 -10.53 1.70 -17.41
CA LEU A 222 -11.83 1.83 -16.77
C LEU A 222 -12.98 1.80 -17.80
N GLU A 223 -12.83 2.51 -18.92
CA GLU A 223 -13.83 2.51 -20.00
C GLU A 223 -13.98 1.11 -20.63
N THR A 224 -12.87 0.42 -20.88
CA THR A 224 -12.87 -0.95 -21.43
C THR A 224 -13.56 -1.94 -20.49
N VAL A 225 -13.31 -1.84 -19.18
CA VAL A 225 -13.83 -2.80 -18.20
C VAL A 225 -15.29 -2.51 -17.84
N CYS A 226 -15.64 -1.23 -17.62
CA CYS A 226 -16.97 -0.82 -17.19
C CYS A 226 -17.95 -0.64 -18.37
N GLY A 227 -17.46 -0.41 -19.59
CA GLY A 227 -18.30 -0.07 -20.74
C GLY A 227 -18.79 1.38 -20.74
N GLU A 228 -18.31 2.21 -19.82
CA GLU A 228 -18.68 3.62 -19.71
C GLU A 228 -17.54 4.49 -19.14
N LYS A 229 -17.63 5.80 -19.37
CA LYS A 229 -16.63 6.76 -18.92
C LYS A 229 -16.86 7.16 -17.47
N TRP A 230 -15.83 7.00 -16.65
CA TRP A 230 -15.79 7.57 -15.31
C TRP A 230 -15.52 9.08 -15.40
N ARG A 231 -16.17 9.87 -14.54
CA ARG A 231 -15.93 11.30 -14.44
C ARG A 231 -14.50 11.55 -13.95
N ARG A 232 -13.75 12.40 -14.66
CA ARG A 232 -12.38 12.79 -14.31
C ARG A 232 -12.36 14.15 -13.65
N GLN A 233 -11.52 14.32 -12.62
CA GLN A 233 -11.23 15.59 -11.99
C GLN A 233 -9.72 15.71 -11.75
N GLY A 234 -9.07 16.71 -12.36
CA GLY A 234 -7.64 16.94 -12.26
C GLY A 234 -6.96 17.17 -13.63
N PRO A 235 -5.62 17.21 -13.67
CA PRO A 235 -4.73 16.99 -12.53
C PRO A 235 -4.72 18.18 -11.54
N PHE A 236 -4.58 17.90 -10.25
CA PHE A 236 -4.32 18.90 -9.20
C PHE A 236 -3.19 18.42 -8.28
N SER A 237 -2.58 19.33 -7.52
CA SER A 237 -1.50 18.96 -6.58
C SER A 237 -2.09 18.34 -5.31
N LYS A 238 -1.60 17.16 -4.92
CA LYS A 238 -1.97 16.46 -3.68
C LYS A 238 -0.70 16.24 -2.85
N GLN A 239 -0.66 16.79 -1.64
CA GLN A 239 0.47 16.60 -0.74
C GLN A 239 0.44 15.21 -0.10
N ALA A 240 1.61 14.58 0.01
CA ALA A 240 1.83 13.29 0.66
C ALA A 240 3.14 13.31 1.48
N GLY A 241 3.04 13.77 2.73
CA GLY A 241 4.21 13.96 3.60
C GLY A 241 5.10 15.11 3.12
N ARG A 242 6.37 14.81 2.79
CA ARG A 242 7.38 15.79 2.34
C ARG A 242 7.38 16.04 0.82
N VAL A 243 6.52 15.35 0.07
CA VAL A 243 6.38 15.49 -1.37
C VAL A 243 4.95 15.86 -1.76
N GLU A 244 4.79 16.43 -2.94
CA GLU A 244 3.51 16.61 -3.62
C GLU A 244 3.49 15.75 -4.88
N HIS A 245 2.28 15.34 -5.27
CA HIS A 245 2.02 14.59 -6.49
C HIS A 245 0.98 15.29 -7.36
N LEU A 246 1.02 15.07 -8.67
CA LEU A 246 -0.13 15.35 -9.51
C LEU A 246 -1.16 14.24 -9.33
N CYS A 247 -2.43 14.63 -9.22
CA CYS A 247 -3.53 13.71 -8.94
C CYS A 247 -4.70 13.94 -9.90
N THR A 248 -5.13 12.88 -10.58
CA THR A 248 -6.40 12.85 -11.31
C THR A 248 -7.31 11.83 -10.65
N VAL A 249 -8.50 12.23 -10.25
CA VAL A 249 -9.47 11.35 -9.60
C VAL A 249 -10.53 10.90 -10.61
N PHE A 250 -10.88 9.62 -10.56
CA PHE A 250 -11.92 9.00 -11.38
C PHE A 250 -13.11 8.64 -10.50
N ARG A 251 -14.32 9.00 -10.93
CA ARG A 251 -15.57 8.74 -10.20
C ARG A 251 -16.62 8.07 -11.07
N HIS A 252 -17.24 7.04 -10.51
CA HIS A 252 -18.43 6.38 -11.01
C HIS A 252 -19.60 6.63 -10.06
N VAL A 253 -20.79 6.92 -10.61
CA VAL A 253 -21.99 7.22 -9.83
C VAL A 253 -22.61 5.90 -9.34
N GLY A 254 -22.76 5.77 -8.02
CA GLY A 254 -23.30 4.57 -7.41
C GLY A 254 -22.30 3.41 -7.25
N LYS A 255 -22.78 2.34 -6.61
CA LYS A 255 -22.02 1.15 -6.27
C LYS A 255 -21.86 0.25 -7.51
N LEU A 256 -20.65 -0.24 -7.73
CA LEU A 256 -20.41 -1.36 -8.65
C LEU A 256 -20.95 -2.66 -8.03
N THR A 257 -21.41 -3.56 -8.89
CA THR A 257 -21.72 -4.93 -8.46
C THR A 257 -20.44 -5.67 -8.02
N PRO A 258 -20.53 -6.72 -7.20
CA PRO A 258 -19.36 -7.48 -6.79
C PRO A 258 -18.55 -8.02 -7.99
N GLY A 259 -19.22 -8.56 -9.01
CA GLY A 259 -18.55 -9.07 -10.21
C GLY A 259 -17.85 -7.98 -11.03
N LEU A 260 -18.47 -6.80 -11.19
CA LEU A 260 -17.83 -5.68 -11.88
C LEU A 260 -16.65 -5.12 -11.06
N THR A 261 -16.78 -5.05 -9.75
CA THR A 261 -15.69 -4.68 -8.85
C THR A 261 -14.50 -5.60 -9.01
N ASP A 262 -14.72 -6.91 -9.08
CA ASP A 262 -13.66 -7.91 -9.27
C ASP A 262 -12.91 -7.70 -10.59
N ARG A 263 -13.64 -7.38 -11.67
CA ARG A 263 -13.05 -7.04 -12.97
C ARG A 263 -12.24 -5.74 -12.90
N VAL A 264 -12.79 -4.69 -12.29
CA VAL A 264 -12.11 -3.38 -12.16
C VAL A 264 -10.83 -3.50 -11.34
N ARG A 265 -10.88 -4.11 -10.15
CA ARG A 265 -9.68 -4.25 -9.31
C ARG A 265 -8.59 -5.07 -9.99
N ARG A 266 -8.94 -6.15 -10.71
CA ARG A 266 -7.94 -7.00 -11.38
C ARG A 266 -7.30 -6.29 -12.56
N ALA A 267 -8.08 -5.50 -13.30
CA ALA A 267 -7.54 -4.70 -14.39
C ALA A 267 -6.63 -3.57 -13.86
N LEU A 268 -7.04 -2.90 -12.78
CA LEU A 268 -6.24 -1.83 -12.17
C LEU A 268 -5.01 -2.33 -11.41
N HIS A 269 -4.90 -3.60 -11.04
CA HIS A 269 -3.85 -4.08 -10.15
C HIS A 269 -2.66 -4.71 -10.89
N PRO A 270 -1.40 -4.32 -10.58
CA PRO A 270 -1.01 -3.11 -9.84
C PRO A 270 -1.31 -1.84 -10.63
N THR A 271 -1.56 -0.71 -9.93
CA THR A 271 -1.90 0.54 -10.61
C THR A 271 -0.77 0.98 -11.53
N PRO A 272 -1.06 1.69 -12.63
CA PRO A 272 -0.02 2.21 -13.52
C PRO A 272 0.98 3.15 -12.81
N ALA A 273 0.57 3.75 -11.68
CA ALA A 273 1.41 4.57 -10.82
C ALA A 273 2.54 3.77 -10.16
N VAL A 274 2.30 2.50 -9.78
CA VAL A 274 3.24 1.65 -9.02
C VAL A 274 3.76 0.43 -9.79
N GLY A 275 3.12 0.09 -10.91
CA GLY A 275 3.55 -0.92 -11.88
C GLY A 275 4.23 -0.27 -13.09
N GLY A 276 3.66 -0.47 -14.27
CA GLY A 276 4.15 0.16 -15.50
C GLY A 276 3.12 0.15 -16.62
N VAL A 277 3.42 0.85 -17.71
CA VAL A 277 2.49 1.09 -18.82
C VAL A 277 3.12 0.67 -20.15
N PRO A 278 2.46 -0.19 -20.95
CA PRO A 278 1.30 -1.01 -20.58
C PRO A 278 1.70 -2.13 -19.60
N ALA A 279 0.77 -2.57 -18.75
CA ALA A 279 1.08 -3.53 -17.69
C ALA A 279 1.62 -4.87 -18.22
N GLY A 280 1.07 -5.37 -19.34
CA GLY A 280 1.44 -6.65 -19.93
C GLY A 280 2.92 -6.78 -20.32
N SER A 281 3.54 -5.70 -20.81
CA SER A 281 4.98 -5.70 -21.13
C SER A 281 5.85 -5.21 -19.97
N ALA A 282 5.34 -4.30 -19.14
CA ALA A 282 6.10 -3.72 -18.04
C ALA A 282 6.32 -4.69 -16.87
N LEU A 283 5.30 -5.44 -16.44
CA LEU A 283 5.40 -6.26 -15.22
C LEU A 283 6.42 -7.41 -15.32
N PRO A 284 6.51 -8.17 -16.44
CA PRO A 284 7.57 -9.16 -16.60
C PRO A 284 8.97 -8.53 -16.59
N MET A 285 9.11 -7.34 -17.16
CA MET A 285 10.38 -6.62 -17.20
C MET A 285 10.79 -6.11 -15.82
N ILE A 286 9.86 -5.52 -15.06
CA ILE A 286 10.07 -5.09 -13.67
C ILE A 286 10.56 -6.28 -12.83
N ARG A 287 9.86 -7.41 -12.85
CA ARG A 287 10.25 -8.61 -12.09
C ARG A 287 11.66 -9.09 -12.45
N ARG A 288 11.99 -9.11 -13.74
CA ARG A 288 13.31 -9.53 -14.22
C ARG A 288 14.42 -8.57 -13.82
N ILE A 289 14.19 -7.26 -13.93
CA ILE A 289 15.19 -6.23 -13.63
C ILE A 289 15.43 -6.13 -12.12
N GLU A 290 14.37 -6.14 -11.32
CA GLU A 290 14.49 -6.03 -9.86
C GLU A 290 15.09 -7.28 -9.22
N GLY A 291 14.89 -8.45 -9.84
CA GLY A 291 15.41 -9.72 -9.36
C GLY A 291 14.89 -10.14 -7.98
N ARG A 292 13.81 -9.51 -7.48
CA ARG A 292 13.28 -9.71 -6.12
C ARG A 292 11.76 -9.69 -6.09
N ASN A 293 11.19 -10.27 -5.03
CA ASN A 293 9.75 -10.25 -4.79
C ASN A 293 9.37 -9.02 -3.96
N ARG A 294 8.48 -8.17 -4.50
CA ARG A 294 7.93 -7.01 -3.76
C ARG A 294 7.02 -7.41 -2.60
N ARG A 295 6.61 -8.67 -2.53
CA ARG A 295 5.63 -9.21 -1.58
C ARG A 295 4.37 -8.33 -1.60
N TYR A 296 4.06 -7.64 -0.50
CA TYR A 296 2.87 -6.78 -0.41
C TYR A 296 3.10 -5.32 -0.81
N TYR A 297 4.34 -4.87 -1.00
CA TYR A 297 4.62 -3.51 -1.48
C TYR A 297 4.09 -3.30 -2.90
N ALA A 298 3.44 -2.16 -3.16
CA ALA A 298 2.71 -1.89 -4.42
C ALA A 298 1.53 -2.85 -4.69
N GLY A 299 1.15 -3.63 -3.67
CA GLY A 299 -0.15 -4.28 -3.54
C GLY A 299 -1.27 -3.30 -3.18
N TYR A 300 -2.37 -3.81 -2.64
CA TYR A 300 -3.40 -2.97 -2.02
C TYR A 300 -3.95 -3.60 -0.73
N VAL A 301 -4.44 -2.74 0.15
CA VAL A 301 -4.79 -3.07 1.53
C VAL A 301 -5.95 -2.20 1.99
N GLY A 302 -6.82 -2.72 2.86
CA GLY A 302 -7.85 -1.88 3.48
C GLY A 302 -9.08 -2.64 3.98
N PRO A 303 -9.98 -1.93 4.68
CA PRO A 303 -11.19 -2.53 5.24
C PRO A 303 -12.25 -2.90 4.20
N VAL A 304 -13.05 -3.88 4.56
CA VAL A 304 -14.31 -4.28 3.92
C VAL A 304 -15.42 -4.15 4.96
N SER A 305 -16.45 -3.37 4.67
CA SER A 305 -17.50 -3.01 5.64
C SER A 305 -18.65 -4.03 5.72
N GLY A 306 -18.74 -4.97 4.77
CA GLY A 306 -19.77 -6.02 4.71
C GLY A 306 -21.09 -5.59 4.05
N ASP A 307 -21.31 -4.29 3.83
CA ASP A 307 -22.47 -3.68 3.16
C ASP A 307 -22.20 -3.37 1.66
N GLY A 308 -21.18 -4.02 1.10
CA GLY A 308 -20.65 -3.71 -0.21
C GLY A 308 -19.93 -2.36 -0.28
N CYS A 309 -19.48 -1.79 0.85
CA CYS A 309 -18.54 -0.67 0.87
C CYS A 309 -17.13 -1.14 1.26
N TRP A 310 -16.13 -0.43 0.76
CA TRP A 310 -14.72 -0.69 1.05
C TRP A 310 -13.87 0.55 0.80
N ASP A 311 -12.74 0.60 1.48
CA ASP A 311 -11.71 1.63 1.34
C ASP A 311 -10.36 0.95 1.11
N TRP A 312 -10.02 0.68 -0.15
CA TRP A 312 -8.74 0.05 -0.47
C TRP A 312 -7.72 1.07 -0.95
N PHE A 313 -6.52 0.95 -0.44
CA PHE A 313 -5.40 1.84 -0.71
C PHE A 313 -4.22 1.06 -1.26
N VAL A 314 -3.44 1.71 -2.12
CA VAL A 314 -2.20 1.10 -2.63
C VAL A 314 -1.20 1.02 -1.48
N ASN A 315 -0.59 -0.16 -1.28
CA ASN A 315 0.34 -0.40 -0.18
C ASN A 315 1.71 0.25 -0.49
N LEU A 316 1.82 1.53 -0.17
CA LEU A 316 2.99 2.38 -0.34
C LEU A 316 3.39 3.01 0.99
N ARG A 317 4.62 3.57 1.05
CA ARG A 317 5.20 4.15 2.27
C ARG A 317 4.97 3.21 3.45
N CYS A 318 5.36 1.96 3.23
CA CYS A 318 5.13 0.86 4.14
C CYS A 318 6.42 0.09 4.43
N MET A 319 6.35 -0.68 5.51
CA MET A 319 7.41 -1.57 5.94
C MET A 319 6.85 -2.93 6.33
N GLU A 320 7.62 -3.97 6.01
CA GLU A 320 7.41 -5.32 6.51
C GLU A 320 8.13 -5.47 7.85
N LEU A 321 7.47 -6.10 8.82
CA LEU A 321 7.93 -6.23 10.19
C LEU A 321 8.21 -7.70 10.53
N TRP A 322 9.36 -7.94 11.15
CA TRP A 322 9.72 -9.18 11.82
C TRP A 322 10.12 -8.89 13.27
N PRO A 323 10.19 -9.89 14.16
CA PRO A 323 10.54 -9.64 15.55
C PRO A 323 11.84 -8.84 15.75
N ASP A 324 12.84 -9.06 14.90
CA ASP A 324 14.21 -8.53 15.03
C ASP A 324 14.61 -7.47 14.00
N ARG A 325 13.74 -7.16 13.02
CA ARG A 325 14.04 -6.19 11.97
C ARG A 325 12.79 -5.64 11.29
N ILE A 326 12.99 -4.54 10.57
CA ILE A 326 12.04 -4.00 9.61
C ILE A 326 12.67 -3.90 8.23
N ARG A 327 11.85 -3.99 7.19
CA ARG A 327 12.24 -3.68 5.80
C ARG A 327 11.28 -2.66 5.23
N LEU A 328 11.79 -1.46 4.98
CA LEU A 328 11.05 -0.42 4.28
C LEU A 328 11.09 -0.72 2.79
N HIS A 329 9.97 -0.54 2.11
CA HIS A 329 9.88 -0.65 0.66
C HIS A 329 9.62 0.72 0.04
N ILE A 330 10.43 1.09 -0.95
CA ILE A 330 10.37 2.40 -1.61
C ILE A 330 10.59 2.24 -3.11
N GLY A 331 9.95 3.07 -3.92
CA GLY A 331 10.17 3.09 -5.37
C GLY A 331 9.90 4.44 -6.01
N GLY A 332 10.35 4.55 -7.26
CA GLY A 332 10.26 5.73 -8.11
C GLY A 332 9.80 5.37 -9.52
N GLY A 333 9.05 6.27 -10.15
CA GLY A 333 8.63 6.13 -11.54
C GLY A 333 9.79 6.39 -12.48
N ILE A 334 10.08 5.43 -13.35
CA ILE A 334 11.13 5.53 -14.36
C ILE A 334 10.49 5.83 -15.73
N THR A 335 11.01 6.87 -16.36
CA THR A 335 10.69 7.35 -17.71
C THR A 335 11.97 7.39 -18.57
N ALA A 336 11.83 7.55 -19.88
CA ALA A 336 12.99 7.63 -20.79
C ALA A 336 13.95 8.80 -20.49
N LEU A 337 13.48 9.79 -19.71
CA LEU A 337 14.21 11.00 -19.29
C LEU A 337 14.76 10.90 -17.86
N SER A 338 14.61 9.76 -17.20
CA SER A 338 15.03 9.59 -15.80
C SER A 338 16.54 9.58 -15.66
N ASP A 339 17.01 10.18 -14.57
CA ASP A 339 18.42 10.22 -14.18
C ASP A 339 18.60 9.35 -12.92
N PRO A 340 19.44 8.30 -12.96
CA PRO A 340 19.55 7.34 -11.85
C PRO A 340 19.80 7.99 -10.48
N ARG A 341 20.58 9.08 -10.45
CA ARG A 341 20.93 9.75 -9.20
C ARG A 341 19.75 10.50 -8.62
N LYS A 342 19.00 11.23 -9.46
CA LYS A 342 17.76 11.88 -9.03
C LYS A 342 16.71 10.88 -8.57
N GLU A 343 16.57 9.74 -9.25
CA GLU A 343 15.61 8.70 -8.84
C GLU A 343 16.00 8.09 -7.49
N TRP A 344 17.30 7.86 -7.24
CA TRP A 344 17.77 7.43 -5.92
C TRP A 344 17.48 8.46 -4.84
N GLU A 345 17.80 9.74 -5.08
CA GLU A 345 17.50 10.83 -4.15
C GLU A 345 16.00 10.95 -3.86
N GLU A 346 15.13 10.71 -4.85
CA GLU A 346 13.68 10.64 -4.65
C GLU A 346 13.30 9.50 -3.71
N THR A 347 13.90 8.31 -3.86
CA THR A 347 13.66 7.21 -2.93
C THR A 347 14.13 7.51 -1.51
N GLU A 348 15.25 8.22 -1.35
CA GLU A 348 15.73 8.70 -0.04
C GLU A 348 14.77 9.72 0.59
N LEU A 349 14.14 10.59 -0.21
CA LEU A 349 13.14 11.53 0.30
C LEU A 349 11.84 10.82 0.71
N LYS A 350 11.41 9.83 -0.07
CA LYS A 350 10.21 9.03 0.21
C LYS A 350 10.38 8.15 1.46
N SER A 351 11.59 7.62 1.72
CA SER A 351 11.86 6.78 2.88
C SER A 351 11.72 7.54 4.21
N ARG A 352 11.93 8.87 4.22
CA ARG A 352 11.79 9.72 5.41
C ARG A 352 10.41 9.66 6.06
N THR A 353 9.34 9.33 5.31
CA THR A 353 8.02 9.12 5.90
C THR A 353 8.04 8.07 7.01
N LEU A 354 8.84 7.00 6.86
CA LEU A 354 8.94 5.92 7.82
C LEU A 354 10.18 6.03 8.70
N LEU A 355 11.33 6.39 8.12
CA LEU A 355 12.58 6.50 8.88
C LEU A 355 12.48 7.52 10.01
N ASP A 356 11.82 8.66 9.78
CA ASP A 356 11.64 9.67 10.82
C ASP A 356 10.79 9.14 11.99
N ILE A 357 9.83 8.24 11.73
CA ILE A 357 8.99 7.63 12.77
C ILE A 357 9.79 6.60 13.58
N VAL A 358 10.52 5.72 12.89
CA VAL A 358 11.34 4.69 13.53
C VAL A 358 12.40 5.35 14.42
N GLN A 359 13.16 6.30 13.89
CA GLN A 359 14.25 6.97 14.60
C GLN A 359 13.78 7.90 15.73
N TYR A 360 12.58 8.47 15.64
CA TYR A 360 12.03 9.30 16.71
C TYR A 360 11.65 8.47 17.94
N SER A 361 11.13 7.25 17.73
CA SER A 361 10.70 6.36 18.82
C SER A 361 11.84 5.70 19.61
N ASP A 362 13.09 5.84 19.14
CA ASP A 362 14.29 5.35 19.83
C ASP A 362 14.84 6.34 20.86
N LYS A 363 14.31 7.56 20.88
CA LYS A 363 14.64 8.61 21.86
C LYS A 363 13.59 8.63 22.95
#